data_AF-A0A4Z0V2K6-F1
#
_entry.id   AF-A0A4Z0V2K6-F1
#
_cell.length_a   1.000
_cell.length_b   1.000
_cell.length_c   1.000
_cell.angle_alpha   90.00
_cell.angle_beta   90.00
_cell.angle_gamma   90.00
#
_symmetry.space_group_name_H-M   'P 1'
#
loop_
_entity.id
_entity.type
_entity.pdbx_description
1 polymer ?
#
loop_
_entity_poly.entity_id
_entity_poly.type
_entity_poly.pdbx_seq_one_letter_code
_entity_poly.pdbx_strand_id
1 'polypeptide(L)' 'MNAVGSDICICDWCGRPYLPSDKGVYIAVLNHWYCKECFYEWAAQATWYPQDADVERKNFSFYAPRLGVKCQ' A
#
# COMPACT_ATOMS: atom_id res chain seq x y z
N MET A 1 -14.12 -11.47 19.50
CA MET A 1 -14.12 -10.18 18.77
C MET A 1 -13.60 -10.48 17.38
N ASN A 2 -14.49 -10.56 16.39
CA ASN A 2 -14.13 -10.94 15.03
C ASN A 2 -13.66 -9.68 14.31
N ALA A 3 -12.35 -9.46 14.24
CA ALA A 3 -11.76 -8.44 13.40
C ALA A 3 -11.84 -8.89 11.93
N VAL A 4 -13.03 -8.83 11.35
CA VAL A 4 -13.26 -9.08 9.92
C VAL A 4 -13.87 -7.83 9.30
N GLY A 5 -13.16 -7.26 8.32
CA GLY A 5 -13.73 -6.31 7.36
C GLY A 5 -14.07 -4.94 7.92
N SER A 6 -13.09 -4.19 8.42
CA SER A 6 -13.24 -2.74 8.45
C SER A 6 -13.36 -2.25 7.00
N ASP A 7 -14.54 -1.76 6.59
CA ASP A 7 -14.78 -1.03 5.33
C ASP A 7 -14.04 0.32 5.29
N ILE A 8 -13.01 0.48 6.12
CA ILE A 8 -12.21 1.67 6.29
C ILE A 8 -10.74 1.23 6.27
N CYS A 9 -9.98 1.80 5.34
CA CYS A 9 -8.53 1.74 5.27
C CYS A 9 -7.95 3.03 5.86
N ILE A 10 -6.97 2.92 6.74
CA ILE A 10 -6.31 4.09 7.33
C ILE A 10 -5.01 4.33 6.54
N CYS A 11 -4.80 5.56 6.09
CA CYS A 11 -3.55 5.92 5.43
C CYS A 11 -2.40 5.91 6.45
N ASP A 12 -1.35 5.13 6.19
CA ASP A 12 -0.19 5.01 7.09
C ASP A 12 0.62 6.31 7.19
N TRP A 13 0.47 7.23 6.23
CA TRP A 13 1.14 8.53 6.23
C TRP A 13 0.37 9.61 7.00
N CYS A 14 -0.87 9.90 6.57
CA CYS A 14 -1.65 11.00 7.15
C CYS A 14 -2.57 10.58 8.30
N GLY A 15 -2.69 9.27 8.56
CA GLY A 15 -3.53 8.71 9.64
C GLY A 15 -5.03 8.88 9.43
N ARG A 16 -5.48 9.42 8.28
CA ARG A 16 -6.89 9.63 8.00
C ARG A 16 -7.57 8.32 7.56
N PRO A 17 -8.82 8.07 7.98
CA PRO A 17 -9.62 6.97 7.48
C PRO A 17 -10.13 7.28 6.06
N TYR A 18 -10.09 6.27 5.20
CA TYR A 18 -10.57 6.30 3.82
C TYR A 18 -11.38 5.05 3.53
N LEU A 19 -12.33 5.12 2.61
CA LEU A 19 -13.06 3.94 2.17
C LEU A 19 -12.22 3.13 1.16
N PRO A 20 -12.37 1.80 1.07
CA PRO A 20 -11.77 0.98 0.01
C PRO A 20 -12.10 1.51 -1.40
N SER A 21 -13.25 2.17 -1.57
CA SER A 21 -13.65 2.84 -2.81
C SER A 21 -12.78 4.04 -3.20
N ASP A 22 -12.05 4.64 -2.25
CA ASP A 22 -11.24 5.84 -2.48
C ASP A 22 -9.93 5.53 -3.25
N LYS A 23 -9.70 4.24 -3.57
CA LYS A 23 -8.60 3.73 -4.41
C LYS A 23 -7.22 4.15 -3.87
N GLY A 24 -6.87 3.74 -2.65
CA GLY A 24 -5.51 3.90 -2.14
C GLY A 24 -4.52 2.92 -2.76
N VAL A 25 -3.23 3.15 -2.54
CA VAL A 25 -2.12 2.43 -3.15
C VAL A 25 -1.28 1.77 -2.07
N TYR A 26 -1.04 0.47 -2.23
CA TYR A 26 -0.08 -0.26 -1.40
C TYR A 26 1.32 -0.12 -2.00
N ILE A 27 2.27 0.37 -1.20
CA ILE A 27 3.65 0.62 -1.57
C ILE A 27 4.50 -0.53 -1.01
N ALA A 28 4.96 -1.43 -1.90
CA ALA A 28 5.64 -2.65 -1.50
C ALA A 28 6.98 -2.39 -0.79
N VAL A 29 7.76 -1.39 -1.22
CA VAL A 29 9.06 -1.08 -0.59
C VAL A 29 8.92 -0.62 0.86
N LEU A 30 7.85 0.12 1.18
CA LEU A 30 7.57 0.61 2.53
C LEU A 30 6.72 -0.37 3.34
N ASN A 31 6.07 -1.33 2.69
CA ASN A 31 5.01 -2.14 3.29
C ASN A 31 3.89 -1.27 3.92
N HIS A 32 3.49 -0.21 3.22
CA HIS A 32 2.51 0.77 3.69
C HIS A 32 1.38 0.96 2.69
N TRP A 33 0.20 1.31 3.19
CA TRP A 33 -0.95 1.70 2.38
C TRP A 33 -1.20 3.20 2.49
N TYR A 34 -1.10 3.90 1.37
CA TYR A 34 -1.30 5.35 1.28
C TYR A 34 -2.60 5.69 0.55
N CYS A 35 -3.24 6.78 0.96
CA CYS A 35 -4.26 7.41 0.12
C CYS A 35 -3.59 8.01 -1.14
N LYS A 36 -4.38 8.30 -2.18
CA LYS A 36 -3.85 8.79 -3.45
C LYS A 36 -2.98 10.04 -3.32
N GLU A 37 -3.43 11.01 -2.54
CA GLU A 37 -2.73 12.29 -2.36
C GLU A 37 -1.33 12.05 -1.79
N CYS A 38 -1.25 11.32 -0.67
CA CYS A 38 0.02 10.98 -0.04
C CYS A 38 0.89 10.08 -0.93
N PHE A 39 0.29 9.19 -1.72
CA PHE A 39 1.02 8.39 -2.70
C PHE A 39 1.66 9.26 -3.79
N TYR A 40 0.93 10.22 -4.38
CA TYR A 40 1.49 11.09 -5.43
C TYR A 40 2.59 12.01 -4.90
N GLU A 41 2.42 12.56 -3.70
CA GLU A 41 3.46 13.35 -3.03
C GLU A 41 4.71 12.54 -2.73
N TRP A 42 4.54 11.29 -2.29
CA TRP A 42 5.65 10.36 -2.06
C TRP A 42 6.31 9.94 -3.38
N ALA A 43 5.53 9.58 -4.40
CA ALA A 43 6.03 9.11 -5.68
C ALA A 43 6.80 10.21 -6.45
N ALA A 44 6.45 11.48 -6.25
CA ALA A 44 7.16 12.61 -6.85
C ALA A 44 8.60 12.79 -6.34
N GLN A 45 8.89 12.33 -5.11
CA GLN A 45 10.20 12.43 -4.46
C GLN A 45 10.90 11.07 -4.30
N ALA A 46 10.17 9.97 -4.48
CA ALA A 46 10.71 8.62 -4.36
C ALA A 46 11.74 8.35 -5.46
N THR A 47 12.90 7.86 -5.05
CA THR A 47 13.92 7.34 -5.96
C THR A 47 13.96 5.83 -5.81
N TRP A 48 13.82 5.11 -6.93
CA TRP A 48 13.93 3.65 -6.92
C TRP A 48 15.40 3.24 -6.91
N TYR A 49 15.77 2.35 -5.98
CA TYR A 49 17.11 1.79 -5.88
C TYR A 49 17.07 0.29 -6.18
N PRO A 50 18.02 -0.24 -6.98
CA PRO A 50 18.08 -1.68 -7.30
C PRO A 50 18.15 -2.59 -6.07
N GLN A 51 18.72 -2.11 -4.96
CA GLN A 51 18.84 -2.84 -3.70
C GLN A 51 17.48 -3.12 -3.05
N ASP A 52 16.47 -2.30 -3.36
CA ASP A 52 15.12 -2.43 -2.80
C ASP A 52 14.28 -3.48 -3.54
N ALA A 53 14.71 -3.90 -4.73
CA ALA A 53 13.94 -4.79 -5.61
C ALA A 53 13.59 -6.13 -4.94
N ASP A 54 14.49 -6.68 -4.11
CA ASP A 54 14.25 -7.94 -3.39
C ASP A 54 13.21 -7.76 -2.27
N VAL A 55 13.24 -6.61 -1.58
CA VAL A 55 12.27 -6.27 -0.53
C VAL A 55 10.90 -6.01 -1.15
N GLU A 56 10.85 -5.22 -2.22
CA GLU A 56 9.63 -4.95 -3.00
C GLU A 56 8.98 -6.24 -3.45
N ARG A 57 9.76 -7.15 -4.05
CA ARG A 57 9.27 -8.44 -4.54
C ARG A 57 8.72 -9.30 -3.40
N LYS A 58 9.45 -9.41 -2.29
CA LYS A 58 9.03 -10.21 -1.12
C LYS A 58 7.71 -9.69 -0.56
N ASN A 59 7.59 -8.38 -0.38
CA ASN A 59 6.39 -7.75 0.14
C ASN A 59 5.23 -7.86 -0.85
N PHE A 60 5.47 -7.61 -2.14
CA PHE A 60 4.45 -7.76 -3.18
C PHE A 60 3.93 -9.20 -3.25
N SER A 61 4.79 -10.21 -3.34
CA SER A 61 4.37 -11.62 -3.40
C SER A 61 3.59 -12.05 -2.16
N PHE A 62 3.90 -11.48 -0.99
CA PHE A 62 3.18 -11.79 0.24
C PHE A 62 1.83 -11.06 0.32
N TYR A 63 1.78 -9.75 0.07
CA TYR A 63 0.59 -8.93 0.32
C TYR A 63 -0.35 -8.83 -0.88
N ALA A 64 0.14 -8.86 -2.12
CA ALA A 64 -0.71 -8.78 -3.33
C ALA A 64 -1.89 -9.78 -3.31
N PRO A 65 -1.71 -11.09 -3.05
CA PRO A 65 -2.82 -12.03 -3.01
C PRO A 65 -3.78 -11.77 -1.84
N ARG A 66 -3.28 -11.22 -0.73
CA ARG A 66 -4.08 -10.88 0.47
C ARG A 66 -4.92 -9.62 0.26
N LEU A 67 -4.43 -8.70 -0.57
CA LEU A 67 -5.12 -7.49 -0.98
C LEU A 67 -6.01 -7.68 -2.22
N GLY A 68 -6.07 -8.90 -2.78
CA GLY A 68 -6.84 -9.20 -3.99
C GLY A 68 -6.23 -8.65 -5.29
N VAL A 69 -4.97 -8.20 -5.25
CA VAL A 69 -4.21 -7.79 -6.43
C VAL A 69 -3.72 -9.04 -7.14
N LYS A 70 -4.21 -9.28 -8.36
CA LYS A 70 -3.71 -10.39 -9.19
C LYS A 70 -2.32 -10.04 -9.71
N CYS A 71 -1.31 -10.81 -9.31
CA CYS A 71 -0.03 -10.83 -10.02
C CYS A 71 -0.31 -11.32 -11.46
N GLN A 72 -0.02 -10.50 -12.47
CA GLN A 72 -0.03 -10.91 -13.88
C GLN A 72 1.26 -11.66 -14.21
#